data_AF-A0A2D7CQ96-F1
#
_entry.id   AF-A0A2D7CQ96-F1
#
_cell.length_a   1.000
_cell.length_b   1.000
_cell.length_c   1.000
_cell.angle_alpha   90.00
_cell.angle_beta   90.00
_cell.angle_gamma   90.00
#
_symmetry.space_group_name_H-M   'P 1'
#
loop_
_entity.id
_entity.type
_entity.pdbx_description
1 polymer ?
#
loop_
_entity_poly.entity_id
_entity_poly.type
_entity_poly.pdbx_seq_one_letter_code
_entity_poly.pdbx_strand_id
1 'polypeptide(L)'
;MAGGFTMAFIRKACIAVLFMWFCSALIVNVFGLPFYFPSNIAPSNEIMLYRGETTRVASASLLALLVFRYLFELKALPSLSVVLYYGVFFVIGGIILGIRDNIEVEDMYFLGGIVVLCALIKLELMQKKKEVIGKFKRDYF
;
A
#
# COMPACT_ATOMS: atom_id res chain seq x y z
N MET A 1 -16.00 12.91 -32.63
CA MET A 1 -15.18 11.81 -32.06
C MET A 1 -13.86 12.25 -31.41
N ALA A 2 -13.54 13.55 -31.29
CA ALA A 2 -12.24 14.01 -30.72
C ALA A 2 -12.21 14.18 -29.18
N GLY A 3 -13.35 14.38 -28.51
CA GLY A 3 -13.38 14.71 -27.06
C GLY A 3 -13.04 13.55 -26.09
N GLY A 4 -13.25 12.30 -26.51
CA GLY A 4 -13.00 11.12 -25.65
C GLY A 4 -11.51 10.82 -25.44
N PHE A 5 -10.68 11.09 -26.45
CA PHE A 5 -9.24 10.86 -26.39
C PHE A 5 -8.54 11.88 -25.47
N THR A 6 -8.91 13.17 -25.59
CA THR A 6 -8.36 14.25 -24.77
C THR A 6 -8.68 14.07 -23.28
N MET A 7 -9.90 13.68 -22.94
CA MET A 7 -10.29 13.40 -21.55
C MET A 7 -9.57 12.17 -20.98
N ALA A 8 -9.37 11.12 -21.79
CA ALA A 8 -8.60 9.96 -21.36
C ALA A 8 -7.12 10.31 -21.11
N PHE A 9 -6.53 11.16 -21.95
CA PHE A 9 -5.17 11.64 -21.80
C PHE A 9 -5.01 12.49 -20.52
N ILE A 10 -5.90 13.46 -20.29
CA ILE A 10 -5.87 14.31 -19.09
C ILE A 10 -5.95 13.47 -17.81
N ARG A 11 -6.86 12.49 -17.73
CA ARG A 11 -6.95 11.60 -16.57
C ARG A 11 -5.65 10.85 -16.31
N LYS A 12 -5.02 10.30 -17.35
CA LYS A 12 -3.73 9.59 -17.24
C LYS A 12 -2.61 10.55 -16.80
N ALA A 13 -2.60 11.77 -17.33
CA ALA A 13 -1.64 12.80 -16.92
C ALA A 13 -1.81 13.17 -15.45
N CYS A 14 -3.03 13.37 -14.95
CA CYS A 14 -3.28 13.65 -13.54
C CYS A 14 -2.82 12.50 -12.63
N ILE A 15 -3.07 11.24 -13.03
CA ILE A 15 -2.60 10.06 -12.29
C ILE A 15 -1.07 10.00 -12.30
N ALA A 16 -0.42 10.33 -13.41
CA ALA A 16 1.04 10.38 -13.52
C ALA A 16 1.64 11.47 -12.62
N VAL A 17 1.03 12.66 -12.57
CA VAL A 17 1.44 13.74 -11.65
C VAL A 17 1.29 13.32 -10.20
N LEU A 18 0.16 12.69 -9.85
CA LEU A 18 -0.06 12.16 -8.51
C LEU A 18 0.98 11.08 -8.15
N PHE A 19 1.33 10.20 -9.08
CA PHE A 19 2.37 9.20 -8.89
C PHE A 19 3.75 9.82 -8.66
N MET A 20 4.14 10.81 -9.48
CA MET A 20 5.40 11.55 -9.29
C MET A 20 5.44 12.23 -7.92
N TRP A 21 4.33 12.83 -7.50
CA TRP A 21 4.21 13.43 -6.16
C TRP A 21 4.44 12.39 -5.05
N PHE A 22 3.85 11.19 -5.14
CA PHE A 22 4.08 10.12 -4.17
C PHE A 22 5.56 9.70 -4.13
N CYS A 23 6.22 9.58 -5.28
CA CYS A 23 7.65 9.28 -5.34
C CYS A 23 8.49 10.36 -4.65
N SER A 24 8.22 11.64 -4.93
CA SER A 24 8.90 12.76 -4.27
C SER A 24 8.67 12.74 -2.75
N ALA A 25 7.44 12.51 -2.30
CA ALA A 25 7.09 12.42 -0.89
C ALA A 25 7.88 11.32 -0.17
N LEU A 26 8.00 10.13 -0.79
CA LEU A 26 8.78 9.02 -0.23
C LEU A 26 10.26 9.37 -0.10
N ILE A 27 10.86 9.97 -1.13
CA ILE A 27 12.27 10.37 -1.12
C ILE A 27 12.52 11.38 0.02
N VAL A 28 11.72 12.44 0.08
CA VAL A 28 11.83 13.51 1.08
C VAL A 28 11.67 12.95 2.50
N ASN A 29 10.72 12.03 2.71
CA ASN A 29 10.53 11.37 3.99
C ASN A 29 11.77 10.57 4.41
N VAL A 30 12.39 9.80 3.50
CA VAL A 30 13.64 9.05 3.78
C VAL A 30 14.75 9.99 4.26
N PHE A 31 14.86 11.21 3.71
CA PHE A 31 15.83 12.22 4.17
C PHE A 31 15.45 12.94 5.49
N GLY A 32 14.38 12.51 6.18
CA GLY A 32 13.96 13.06 7.47
C GLY A 32 13.18 14.37 7.37
N LEU A 33 12.77 14.76 6.16
CA LEU A 33 11.97 15.96 5.95
C LEU A 33 10.47 15.63 6.06
N PRO A 34 9.71 16.36 6.89
CA PRO A 34 8.31 16.06 7.16
C PRO A 34 7.41 16.52 6.01
N PHE A 35 7.18 15.61 5.07
CA PHE A 35 6.30 15.83 3.93
C PHE A 35 4.99 15.04 4.11
N TYR A 36 3.91 15.75 4.41
CA TYR A 36 2.59 15.15 4.62
C TYR A 36 1.65 15.44 3.43
N PHE A 37 0.81 14.47 3.12
CA PHE A 37 -0.30 14.63 2.18
C PHE A 37 -1.35 15.62 2.70
N PRO A 38 -1.97 16.49 1.86
CA PRO A 38 -1.73 16.72 0.43
C PRO A 38 -0.66 17.78 0.12
N SER A 39 -0.27 18.64 1.07
CA SER A 39 0.89 19.55 0.95
C SER A 39 1.00 20.42 2.20
N ASN A 40 1.91 20.11 3.11
CA ASN A 40 2.44 21.14 4.03
C ASN A 40 3.69 20.66 4.77
N ILE A 41 4.76 21.45 4.69
CA ILE A 41 5.90 21.38 5.61
C ILE A 41 5.43 22.10 6.88
N ALA A 42 5.01 21.34 7.89
CA ALA A 42 4.57 21.92 9.15
C ALA A 42 5.79 22.04 10.09
N PRO A 43 6.09 23.25 10.62
CA PRO A 43 7.20 23.45 11.55
C PRO A 43 6.88 23.07 13.01
N SER A 44 5.65 22.62 13.34
CA SER A 44 5.24 22.32 14.72
C SER A 44 5.02 20.83 14.99
N ASN A 45 5.60 20.35 16.09
CA ASN A 45 5.62 18.95 16.51
C ASN A 45 4.21 18.36 16.79
N GLU A 46 3.27 19.16 17.30
CA GLU A 46 1.91 18.68 17.60
C GLU A 46 1.11 18.35 16.32
N ILE A 47 1.25 19.17 15.28
CA ILE A 47 0.57 18.97 14.00
C ILE A 47 1.15 17.72 13.29
N MET A 48 2.43 17.42 13.49
CA MET A 48 3.08 16.21 12.95
C MET A 48 2.49 14.93 13.55
N LEU A 49 2.29 14.90 14.87
CA LEU A 49 1.69 13.76 15.57
C LEU A 49 0.26 13.51 15.10
N TYR A 50 -0.59 14.55 15.09
CA TYR A 50 -1.97 14.43 14.63
C TYR A 50 -2.09 13.92 13.18
N ARG A 51 -1.23 14.40 12.29
CA ARG A 51 -1.19 13.95 10.88
C ARG A 51 -0.71 12.51 10.75
N GLY A 52 0.27 12.11 11.56
CA GLY A 52 0.73 10.73 11.65
C GLY A 52 -0.41 9.79 12.05
N GLU A 53 -1.13 10.11 13.13
CA GLU A 53 -2.27 9.32 13.58
C GLU A 53 -3.40 9.29 12.55
N THR A 54 -3.72 10.42 11.93
CA THR A 54 -4.75 10.48 10.87
C THR A 54 -4.40 9.56 9.70
N THR A 55 -3.12 9.54 9.29
CA THR A 55 -2.64 8.67 8.20
C THR A 55 -2.74 7.19 8.59
N ARG A 56 -2.38 6.85 9.84
CA ARG A 56 -2.52 5.48 10.38
C ARG A 56 -3.97 5.02 10.39
N VAL A 57 -4.90 5.87 10.84
CA VAL A 57 -6.34 5.55 10.86
C VAL A 57 -6.89 5.38 9.44
N ALA A 58 -6.52 6.26 8.51
CA ALA A 58 -6.97 6.18 7.12
C ALA A 58 -6.44 4.92 6.42
N SER A 59 -5.15 4.58 6.60
CA SER A 59 -4.57 3.37 6.02
C SER A 59 -5.16 2.09 6.63
N ALA A 60 -5.32 2.04 7.96
CA ALA A 60 -5.95 0.92 8.64
C ALA A 60 -7.39 0.68 8.16
N SER A 61 -8.16 1.77 8.02
CA SER A 61 -9.54 1.71 7.53
C SER A 61 -9.63 1.21 6.08
N LEU A 62 -8.72 1.67 5.20
CA LEU A 62 -8.63 1.20 3.82
C LEU A 62 -8.28 -0.29 3.74
N LEU A 63 -7.32 -0.75 4.56
CA LEU A 63 -6.94 -2.16 4.61
C LEU A 63 -8.08 -3.03 5.14
N ALA A 64 -8.78 -2.60 6.18
CA ALA A 64 -9.96 -3.29 6.69
C ALA A 64 -11.03 -3.45 5.60
N LEU A 65 -11.29 -2.40 4.82
CA LEU A 65 -12.21 -2.46 3.69
C LEU A 65 -11.74 -3.46 2.61
N LEU A 66 -10.44 -3.50 2.28
CA LEU A 66 -9.90 -4.42 1.28
C LEU A 66 -9.98 -5.89 1.74
N VAL A 67 -9.71 -6.16 3.02
CA VAL A 67 -9.89 -7.49 3.62
C VAL A 67 -11.37 -7.87 3.64
N PHE A 68 -12.26 -6.95 4.02
CA PHE A 68 -13.71 -7.17 3.95
C PHE A 68 -14.13 -7.53 2.52
N ARG A 69 -13.69 -6.76 1.52
CA ARG A 69 -13.95 -7.09 0.10
C ARG A 69 -13.43 -8.46 -0.31
N TYR A 70 -12.34 -8.92 0.27
CA TYR A 70 -11.86 -10.28 0.08
C TYR A 70 -12.82 -11.33 0.65
N LEU A 71 -13.18 -11.18 1.94
CA LEU A 71 -14.01 -12.14 2.67
C LEU A 71 -15.42 -12.31 2.07
N PHE A 72 -15.95 -11.25 1.45
CA PHE A 72 -17.26 -11.27 0.79
C PHE A 72 -17.17 -11.46 -0.73
N GLU A 73 -16.02 -11.92 -1.25
CA GLU A 73 -15.77 -12.23 -2.67
C GLU A 73 -15.91 -11.03 -3.65
N LEU A 74 -15.89 -9.79 -3.15
CA LEU A 74 -16.04 -8.54 -3.90
C LEU A 74 -14.74 -8.07 -4.55
N LYS A 75 -14.36 -8.68 -5.68
CA LYS A 75 -13.03 -8.50 -6.31
C LYS A 75 -11.92 -8.95 -5.35
N ALA A 76 -12.06 -10.18 -4.85
CA ALA A 76 -11.21 -10.77 -3.83
C ALA A 76 -9.71 -10.72 -4.17
N LEU A 77 -9.31 -11.28 -5.32
CA LEU A 77 -7.90 -11.35 -5.73
C LEU A 77 -7.21 -9.97 -5.83
N PRO A 78 -7.78 -8.95 -6.51
CA PRO A 78 -7.22 -7.60 -6.51
C PRO A 78 -7.12 -7.00 -5.11
N SER A 79 -8.14 -7.18 -4.26
CA SER A 79 -8.16 -6.57 -2.92
C SER A 79 -7.06 -7.14 -2.03
N LEU A 80 -6.92 -8.46 -2.03
CA LEU A 80 -5.89 -9.15 -1.24
C LEU A 80 -4.48 -8.88 -1.76
N SER A 81 -4.31 -8.65 -3.07
CA SER A 81 -3.03 -8.22 -3.65
C SER A 81 -2.59 -6.85 -3.13
N VAL A 82 -3.52 -5.90 -2.97
CA VAL A 82 -3.19 -4.57 -2.40
C VAL A 82 -2.75 -4.70 -0.94
N VAL A 83 -3.40 -5.54 -0.14
CA VAL A 83 -3.00 -5.80 1.25
C VAL A 83 -1.60 -6.41 1.31
N LEU A 84 -1.28 -7.36 0.42
CA LEU A 84 0.05 -7.94 0.32
C LEU A 84 1.12 -6.88 0.04
N TYR A 85 0.92 -6.04 -0.99
CA TYR A 85 1.91 -5.02 -1.33
C TYR A 85 2.04 -3.96 -0.25
N TYR A 86 0.95 -3.58 0.43
CA TYR A 86 1.04 -2.73 1.60
C TYR A 86 1.98 -3.34 2.66
N GLY A 87 1.81 -4.62 3.00
CA GLY A 87 2.66 -5.30 3.96
C GLY A 87 4.13 -5.37 3.52
N VAL A 88 4.39 -5.66 2.23
CA VAL A 88 5.76 -5.66 1.67
C VAL A 88 6.41 -4.28 1.80
N PHE A 89 5.71 -3.20 1.41
CA PHE A 89 6.25 -1.86 1.53
C PHE A 89 6.37 -1.39 2.97
N PHE A 90 5.50 -1.86 3.87
CA PHE A 90 5.62 -1.60 5.30
C PHE A 90 6.90 -2.21 5.87
N VAL A 91 7.24 -3.45 5.48
CA VAL A 91 8.51 -4.10 5.89
C VAL A 91 9.71 -3.35 5.33
N ILE A 92 9.72 -3.05 4.03
CA ILE A 92 10.82 -2.31 3.39
C ILE A 92 11.00 -0.93 4.03
N GLY A 93 9.90 -0.19 4.21
CA GLY A 93 9.92 1.13 4.83
C GLY A 93 10.38 1.08 6.29
N GLY A 94 9.88 0.11 7.06
CA GLY A 94 10.29 -0.10 8.45
C GLY A 94 11.79 -0.38 8.59
N ILE A 95 12.37 -1.19 7.71
CA ILE A 95 13.82 -1.44 7.68
C ILE A 95 14.59 -0.16 7.33
N ILE A 96 14.18 0.56 6.28
CA ILE A 96 14.87 1.80 5.84
C ILE A 96 14.86 2.85 6.96
N LEU A 97 13.70 3.08 7.56
CA LEU A 97 13.55 4.06 8.65
C LEU A 97 14.29 3.61 9.91
N GLY A 98 14.22 2.31 10.23
CA GLY A 98 14.95 1.72 11.34
C GLY A 98 16.46 1.91 11.24
N ILE A 99 17.03 1.72 10.04
CA ILE A 99 18.46 1.98 9.77
C ILE A 99 18.77 3.47 9.91
N ARG A 100 17.93 4.35 9.34
CA ARG A 100 18.13 5.80 9.39
C ARG A 100 18.12 6.32 10.83
N ASP A 101 17.17 5.84 11.63
CA ASP A 101 16.93 6.31 12.99
C ASP A 101 17.73 5.48 14.03
N ASN A 102 18.62 4.58 13.57
CA ASN A 102 19.50 3.73 14.38
C ASN A 102 18.76 2.95 15.48
N ILE A 103 17.61 2.39 15.11
CA ILE A 103 16.77 1.58 15.99
C ILE A 103 17.37 0.18 16.09
N GLU A 104 17.35 -0.41 17.28
CA GLU A 104 17.86 -1.75 17.52
C GLU A 104 17.01 -2.80 16.79
N VAL A 105 17.66 -3.87 16.30
CA VAL A 105 16.96 -4.94 15.58
C VAL A 105 15.93 -5.64 16.48
N GLU A 106 16.20 -5.72 17.78
CA GLU A 106 15.29 -6.29 18.78
C GLU A 106 13.96 -5.53 18.85
N ASP A 107 13.98 -4.21 18.68
CA ASP A 107 12.78 -3.36 18.66
C ASP A 107 11.99 -3.45 17.34
N MET A 108 12.57 -4.04 16.29
CA MET A 108 11.92 -4.24 14.99
C MET A 108 11.16 -5.55 14.87
N TYR A 109 10.96 -6.30 15.97
CA TYR A 109 10.34 -7.63 15.97
C TYR A 109 8.95 -7.66 15.28
N PHE A 110 8.19 -6.56 15.35
CA PHE A 110 6.88 -6.46 14.71
C PHE A 110 6.94 -6.64 13.18
N LEU A 111 8.06 -6.28 12.53
CA LEU A 111 8.26 -6.51 11.10
C LEU A 111 8.25 -8.00 10.76
N GLY A 112 8.78 -8.84 11.65
CA GLY A 112 8.72 -10.30 11.51
C GLY A 112 7.28 -10.82 11.44
N GLY A 113 6.39 -10.30 12.30
CA GLY A 113 4.96 -10.63 12.26
C GLY A 113 4.31 -10.24 10.92
N ILE A 114 4.65 -9.06 10.38
CA ILE A 114 4.14 -8.61 9.08
C ILE A 114 4.66 -9.49 7.93
N VAL A 115 5.93 -9.94 7.97
CA VAL A 115 6.49 -10.88 6.99
C VAL A 115 5.70 -12.19 6.97
N VAL A 116 5.38 -12.75 8.16
CA VAL A 116 4.57 -13.97 8.26
C VAL A 116 3.18 -13.76 7.66
N LEU A 117 2.51 -12.66 7.97
CA LEU A 117 1.21 -12.34 7.38
C LEU A 117 1.28 -12.20 5.85
N CYS A 118 2.31 -11.54 5.32
CA CYS A 118 2.53 -11.43 3.88
C CYS A 118 2.73 -12.81 3.23
N ALA A 119 3.46 -13.71 3.88
CA ALA A 119 3.65 -15.08 3.39
C ALA A 119 2.31 -15.84 3.32
N LEU A 120 1.48 -15.76 4.37
CA LEU A 120 0.15 -16.37 4.39
C LEU A 120 -0.76 -15.81 3.29
N ILE A 121 -0.80 -14.48 3.13
CA ILE A 121 -1.57 -13.83 2.07
C ILE A 121 -1.09 -14.28 0.68
N LYS A 122 0.22 -14.38 0.48
CA LYS A 122 0.80 -14.86 -0.78
C LYS A 122 0.37 -16.30 -1.08
N LEU A 123 0.38 -17.18 -0.06
CA LEU A 123 -0.08 -18.56 -0.21
C LEU A 123 -1.56 -18.62 -0.60
N GLU A 124 -2.41 -17.83 0.05
CA GLU A 124 -3.84 -17.72 -0.28
C GLU A 124 -4.05 -17.28 -1.74
N LEU A 125 -3.36 -16.23 -2.19
CA LEU A 125 -3.40 -15.77 -3.58
C LEU A 125 -2.96 -16.85 -4.57
N MET A 126 -1.91 -17.61 -4.23
CA MET A 126 -1.43 -18.72 -5.06
C MET A 126 -2.46 -19.86 -5.14
N GLN A 127 -3.14 -20.18 -4.05
CA GLN A 127 -4.20 -21.19 -4.01
C GLN A 127 -5.39 -20.75 -4.88
N LYS A 128 -5.90 -19.54 -4.67
CA LYS A 128 -7.02 -18.98 -5.47
C LYS A 128 -6.70 -18.90 -6.96
N LYS A 129 -5.46 -18.55 -7.34
CA LYS A 129 -5.04 -18.56 -8.75
C LYS A 129 -5.09 -19.97 -9.35
N LYS A 130 -4.68 -21.00 -8.60
CA LYS A 130 -4.77 -22.40 -9.04
C LYS A 130 -6.22 -22.88 -9.19
N GLU A 131 -7.11 -22.52 -8.26
CA GLU A 131 -8.55 -22.85 -8.33
C GLU A 131 -9.20 -22.29 -9.60
N VAL A 132 -8.94 -21.02 -9.93
CA VAL A 132 -9.49 -20.37 -11.13
C VAL A 132 -9.01 -21.06 -12.41
N ILE A 133 -7.72 -21.40 -12.49
CA ILE A 133 -7.15 -22.11 -13.65
C ILE A 133 -7.71 -23.53 -13.76
N GLY A 134 -7.87 -24.23 -12.63
CA GLY A 134 -8.43 -25.57 -12.58
C GLY A 134 -9.89 -25.61 -13.05
N LYS A 135 -10.71 -24.64 -12.64
CA LYS A 135 -12.10 -24.51 -13.09
C LYS A 135 -12.17 -24.27 -14.60
N PHE A 136 -11.32 -23.39 -15.13
CA PHE A 136 -11.22 -23.16 -16.57
C PHE A 136 -10.83 -24.44 -17.33
N LYS A 137 -9.95 -25.29 -16.81
CA LYS A 137 -9.61 -26.55 -17.49
C LYS A 137 -10.78 -27.54 -17.52
N ARG A 138 -11.63 -27.58 -16.50
CA ARG A 138 -12.77 -28.52 -16.43
C ARG A 138 -13.94 -28.12 -17.32
N ASP A 139 -14.12 -26.84 -17.61
CA ASP A 139 -15.26 -26.35 -18.40
C ASP A 139 -15.03 -26.46 -19.93
N TYR A 140 -13.82 -26.83 -20.36
CA TYR A 140 -13.41 -26.91 -21.78
C TYR A 140 -13.01 -28.33 -22.24
N PHE A 141 -13.13 -29.33 -21.36
CA PHE A 141 -12.92 -30.75 -21.65
C PHE A 141 -14.13 -31.54 -21.15
#